data_AF-A0A165M5G2-F1
#
_entry.id   AF-A0A165M5G2-F1
#
_cell.length_a   1.000
_cell.length_b   1.000
_cell.length_c   1.000
_cell.angle_alpha   90.00
_cell.angle_beta   90.00
_cell.angle_gamma   90.00
#
_symmetry.space_group_name_H-M   'P 1'
#
loop_
_entity.id
_entity.type
_entity.pdbx_description
1 polymer ?
#
loop_
_entity_poly.entity_id
_entity_poly.type
_entity_poly.pdbx_seq_one_letter_code
_entity_poly.pdbx_strand_id
1 'polypeptide(L)'
;MSQSSSQSSSATQAQSSPATNPESSSATLTNPAPAPTRAEAEQARKDRTLAEFLLMLDDHEPLIPEEVTDYYLQRVGFESEDPRLKRLLSLAAQKFVSDIAADAYQHARVRTGAAPTRGRPTGVTARDKTKTVLTMDDLSAALNEYGISARKPEFYI
;
A
#
# COMPACT_ATOMS: atom_id res chain seq x y z
N MET A 1 -21.69 -30.24 48.44
CA MET A 1 -22.65 -30.23 49.56
C MET A 1 -21.93 -29.64 50.77
N SER A 2 -22.59 -28.71 51.47
CA SER A 2 -22.12 -27.99 52.68
C SER A 2 -21.15 -26.83 52.39
N GLN A 3 -21.36 -25.57 52.79
CA GLN A 3 -22.25 -24.98 53.80
C GLN A 3 -22.34 -23.43 53.66
N SER A 4 -23.48 -22.86 54.10
CA SER A 4 -23.73 -21.59 54.83
C SER A 4 -23.49 -20.22 54.14
N SER A 5 -24.50 -19.37 53.87
CA SER A 5 -25.28 -18.47 54.78
C SER A 5 -24.39 -17.42 55.47
N SER A 6 -24.57 -16.10 55.37
CA SER A 6 -25.64 -15.31 56.02
C SER A 6 -25.51 -13.80 55.71
N GLN A 7 -26.64 -13.09 55.85
CA GLN A 7 -26.91 -11.66 55.72
C GLN A 7 -26.26 -10.75 56.79
N SER A 8 -26.37 -9.42 56.57
CA SER A 8 -26.75 -8.30 57.50
C SER A 8 -25.83 -7.06 57.36
N SER A 9 -26.34 -5.88 56.94
CA SER A 9 -26.92 -4.77 57.75
C SER A 9 -25.87 -4.13 58.68
N SER A 10 -25.65 -2.82 58.86
CA SER A 10 -26.47 -1.59 58.72
C SER A 10 -25.64 -0.35 59.16
N ALA A 11 -26.04 0.84 58.68
CA ALA A 11 -26.19 2.12 59.41
C ALA A 11 -25.04 3.13 59.64
N THR A 12 -25.47 4.41 59.55
CA THR A 12 -25.04 5.67 60.24
C THR A 12 -24.29 6.67 59.33
N GLN A 13 -24.84 7.77 58.80
CA GLN A 13 -25.61 8.94 59.30
C GLN A 13 -24.74 10.11 59.85
N ALA A 14 -24.79 11.27 59.17
CA ALA A 14 -24.67 12.66 59.66
C ALA A 14 -24.94 13.64 58.48
N GLN A 15 -26.06 14.41 58.41
CA GLN A 15 -26.24 15.81 58.90
C GLN A 15 -25.12 16.78 58.46
N SER A 16 -25.31 17.98 57.90
CA SER A 16 -26.36 19.02 57.98
C SER A 16 -26.10 20.16 56.95
N SER A 17 -27.15 20.78 56.39
CA SER A 17 -27.16 22.09 55.68
C SER A 17 -26.90 23.28 56.66
N PRO A 18 -26.81 24.59 56.29
CA PRO A 18 -27.19 25.30 55.04
C PRO A 18 -26.25 26.44 54.55
N ALA A 19 -26.37 26.89 53.29
CA ALA A 19 -26.11 28.29 52.89
C ALA A 19 -26.63 28.61 51.48
N THR A 20 -27.47 29.63 51.39
CA THR A 20 -27.90 30.38 50.21
C THR A 20 -26.76 31.23 49.61
N ASN A 21 -26.60 31.21 48.29
CA ASN A 21 -26.41 32.43 47.49
C ASN A 21 -26.70 32.19 46.00
N PRO A 22 -27.35 33.15 45.30
CA PRO A 22 -27.62 33.05 43.86
C PRO A 22 -26.55 33.79 43.06
N GLU A 23 -25.88 33.12 42.13
CA GLU A 23 -25.07 33.83 41.13
C GLU A 23 -25.16 33.15 39.77
N SER A 24 -25.65 33.93 38.82
CA SER A 24 -25.69 33.69 37.39
C SER A 24 -24.30 33.37 36.83
N SER A 25 -24.18 32.41 35.91
CA SER A 25 -23.59 32.64 34.56
C SER A 25 -23.22 31.35 33.84
N SER A 26 -23.59 31.34 32.55
CA SER A 26 -23.11 30.50 31.45
C SER A 26 -23.18 28.97 31.61
N ALA A 27 -24.24 28.40 31.05
CA ALA A 27 -24.15 27.08 30.45
C ALA A 27 -23.07 27.11 29.35
N THR A 28 -21.90 26.56 29.64
CA THR A 28 -20.91 26.24 28.61
C THR A 28 -21.50 25.13 27.77
N LEU A 29 -21.95 25.48 26.55
CA LEU A 29 -22.26 24.53 25.51
C LEU A 29 -20.96 23.82 25.15
N THR A 30 -20.71 22.66 25.76
CA THR A 30 -19.68 21.72 25.32
C THR A 30 -20.13 21.21 23.97
N ASN A 31 -19.62 21.81 22.90
CA ASN A 31 -19.78 21.33 21.54
C ASN A 31 -19.08 19.97 21.43
N PRO A 32 -19.77 18.84 21.20
CA PRO A 32 -19.08 17.61 20.86
C PRO A 32 -18.51 17.80 19.46
N ALA A 33 -17.18 17.83 19.34
CA ALA A 33 -16.52 17.78 18.06
C ALA A 33 -17.09 16.59 17.25
N PRO A 34 -17.47 16.78 15.98
CA PRO A 34 -18.01 15.70 15.18
C PRO A 34 -16.95 14.60 15.08
N ALA A 35 -17.33 13.38 15.47
CA ALA A 35 -16.48 12.21 15.29
C ALA A 35 -16.12 12.10 13.79
N PRO A 36 -14.83 11.89 13.44
CA PRO A 36 -14.41 11.80 12.05
C PRO A 36 -15.22 10.71 11.36
N THR A 37 -15.73 11.02 10.18
CA THR A 37 -16.41 10.04 9.35
C THR A 37 -15.47 8.87 9.06
N ARG A 38 -16.01 7.66 8.87
CA ARG A 38 -15.21 6.45 8.63
C ARG A 38 -14.20 6.62 7.48
N ALA A 39 -14.54 7.44 6.47
CA ALA A 39 -13.66 7.77 5.36
C ALA A 39 -12.47 8.66 5.76
N GLU A 40 -12.70 9.68 6.59
CA GLU A 40 -11.64 10.56 7.11
C GLU A 40 -10.65 9.79 8.01
N ALA A 41 -11.17 8.87 8.83
CA ALA A 41 -10.33 8.01 9.65
C ALA A 41 -9.47 7.04 8.81
N GLU A 42 -9.95 6.59 7.66
CA GLU A 42 -9.18 5.75 6.73
C GLU A 42 -8.12 6.56 5.99
N GLN A 43 -8.45 7.79 5.55
CA GLN A 43 -7.49 8.68 4.91
C GLN A 43 -6.35 9.07 5.86
N ALA A 44 -6.67 9.43 7.11
CA ALA A 44 -5.66 9.75 8.12
C ALA A 44 -4.72 8.56 8.42
N ARG A 45 -5.22 7.32 8.33
CA ARG A 45 -4.38 6.12 8.43
C ARG A 45 -3.45 5.99 7.23
N LYS A 46 -3.96 6.22 6.01
CA LYS A 46 -3.13 6.22 4.78
C LYS A 46 -2.06 7.30 4.81
N ASP A 47 -2.40 8.50 5.25
CA ASP A 47 -1.45 9.62 5.37
C ASP A 47 -0.36 9.30 6.42
N ARG A 48 -0.75 8.70 7.56
CA ARG A 48 0.23 8.21 8.55
C ARG A 48 1.16 7.16 7.95
N THR A 49 0.63 6.20 7.19
CA THR A 49 1.47 5.18 6.54
C THR A 49 2.37 5.76 5.45
N LEU A 50 1.93 6.81 4.74
CA LEU A 50 2.74 7.47 3.74
C LEU A 50 3.88 8.26 4.37
N ALA A 51 3.61 9.01 5.45
CA ALA A 51 4.65 9.72 6.19
C ALA A 51 5.72 8.76 6.73
N GLU A 52 5.30 7.62 7.28
CA GLU A 52 6.21 6.57 7.72
C GLU A 52 7.02 5.98 6.55
N PHE A 53 6.38 5.74 5.41
CA PHE A 53 7.06 5.27 4.20
C PHE A 53 8.09 6.29 3.67
N LEU A 54 7.77 7.58 3.65
CA LEU A 54 8.70 8.63 3.22
C LEU A 54 9.93 8.71 4.11
N LEU A 55 9.78 8.47 5.42
CA LEU A 55 10.93 8.36 6.33
C LEU A 55 11.78 7.13 6.02
N MET A 56 11.19 6.02 5.60
CA MET A 56 11.97 4.84 5.17
C MET A 56 12.80 5.09 3.89
N LEU A 57 12.44 6.10 3.09
CA LEU A 57 13.17 6.44 1.87
C LEU A 57 14.48 7.19 2.12
N ASP A 58 14.69 7.75 3.31
CA ASP A 58 15.93 8.44 3.67
C ASP A 58 17.15 7.52 3.68
N ASP A 59 16.94 6.23 3.93
CA ASP A 59 18.00 5.21 3.99
C ASP A 59 17.99 4.24 2.78
N HIS A 60 17.05 4.39 1.86
CA HIS A 60 16.91 3.48 0.72
C HIS A 60 17.63 4.00 -0.53
N GLU A 61 18.53 3.19 -1.08
CA GLU A 61 19.20 3.46 -2.36
C GLU A 61 18.50 2.70 -3.51
N PRO A 62 17.70 3.38 -4.37
CA PRO A 62 17.00 2.74 -5.48
C PRO A 62 17.96 2.22 -6.57
N LEU A 63 17.53 1.19 -7.32
CA LEU A 63 18.28 0.66 -8.46
C LEU A 63 18.55 1.71 -9.56
N ILE A 64 17.65 2.68 -9.73
CA ILE A 64 17.82 3.82 -10.65
C ILE A 64 18.60 4.91 -9.90
N PRO A 65 19.79 5.31 -10.38
CA PRO A 65 20.57 6.39 -9.76
C PRO A 65 19.84 7.73 -9.76
N GLU A 66 20.15 8.59 -8.78
CA GLU A 66 19.47 9.88 -8.60
C GLU A 66 19.68 10.82 -9.81
N GLU A 67 20.83 10.77 -10.47
CA GLU A 67 21.15 11.61 -11.63
C GLU A 67 20.25 11.31 -12.83
N VAL A 68 19.88 10.04 -13.00
CA VAL A 68 18.96 9.63 -14.07
C VAL A 68 17.57 10.18 -13.78
N THR A 69 17.12 10.08 -12.53
CA THR A 69 15.83 10.61 -12.11
C THR A 69 15.79 12.14 -12.25
N ASP A 70 16.86 12.84 -11.86
CA ASP A 70 16.99 14.29 -12.01
C ASP A 70 16.92 14.73 -13.47
N TYR A 71 17.62 14.02 -14.37
CA TYR A 71 17.56 14.31 -15.79
C TYR A 71 16.12 14.24 -16.35
N TYR A 72 15.37 13.20 -15.99
CA TYR A 72 13.97 13.06 -16.45
C TYR A 72 13.03 14.06 -15.79
N LEU A 73 13.25 14.43 -14.54
CA LEU A 73 12.50 15.48 -13.86
C LEU A 73 12.71 16.85 -14.51
N GLN A 74 13.96 17.23 -14.78
CA GLN A 74 14.28 18.48 -15.48
C GLN A 74 13.66 18.53 -16.87
N ARG A 75 13.66 17.39 -17.59
CA ARG A 75 13.05 17.29 -18.92
C ARG A 75 11.53 17.57 -18.91
N VAL A 76 10.83 17.23 -17.82
CA VAL A 76 9.40 17.55 -17.67
C VAL A 76 9.15 18.93 -17.05
N GLY A 77 10.23 19.69 -16.75
CA GLY A 77 10.16 21.02 -16.14
C GLY A 77 9.89 20.97 -14.63
N PHE A 78 10.22 19.87 -13.96
CA PHE A 78 10.09 19.71 -12.52
C PHE A 78 11.47 19.59 -11.88
N GLU A 79 11.71 20.33 -10.80
CA GLU A 79 12.94 20.26 -10.03
C GLU A 79 12.59 20.13 -8.55
N SER A 80 13.26 19.23 -7.85
CA SER A 80 13.05 19.01 -6.42
C SER A 80 14.39 18.77 -5.75
N GLU A 81 14.60 19.47 -4.63
CA GLU A 81 15.79 19.31 -3.80
C GLU A 81 15.63 18.20 -2.75
N ASP A 82 14.41 17.68 -2.54
CA ASP A 82 14.15 16.62 -1.56
C ASP A 82 14.55 15.25 -2.14
N PRO A 83 15.62 14.59 -1.61
CA PRO A 83 16.06 13.29 -2.12
C PRO A 83 15.00 12.20 -1.94
N ARG A 84 14.12 12.31 -0.94
CA ARG A 84 13.04 11.33 -0.73
C ARG A 84 12.07 11.32 -1.90
N LEU A 85 11.80 12.47 -2.50
CA LEU A 85 10.89 12.58 -3.63
C LEU A 85 11.50 11.94 -4.89
N LYS A 86 12.80 12.14 -5.11
CA LYS A 86 13.56 11.48 -6.18
C LYS A 86 13.56 9.95 -6.01
N ARG A 87 13.78 9.47 -4.77
CA ARG A 87 13.78 8.05 -4.44
C ARG A 87 12.39 7.42 -4.54
N LEU A 88 11.35 8.14 -4.10
CA LEU A 88 9.96 7.72 -4.24
C LEU A 88 9.62 7.50 -5.71
N LEU A 89 9.94 8.47 -6.56
CA LEU A 89 9.68 8.38 -8.00
C LEU A 89 10.45 7.22 -8.64
N SER A 90 11.72 7.05 -8.25
CA SER A 90 12.57 5.96 -8.72
C SER A 90 12.01 4.59 -8.34
N LEU A 91 11.53 4.42 -7.10
CA LEU A 91 10.88 3.19 -6.64
C LEU A 91 9.55 2.94 -7.33
N ALA A 92 8.74 3.98 -7.54
CA ALA A 92 7.49 3.86 -8.27
C ALA A 92 7.73 3.38 -9.71
N ALA A 93 8.73 3.93 -10.40
CA ALA A 93 9.13 3.48 -11.73
C ALA A 93 9.64 2.03 -11.75
N GLN A 94 10.46 1.65 -10.76
CA GLN A 94 10.94 0.26 -10.61
C GLN A 94 9.79 -0.71 -10.37
N LYS A 95 8.85 -0.35 -9.49
CA LYS A 95 7.65 -1.15 -9.24
C LYS A 95 6.81 -1.28 -10.50
N PHE A 96 6.59 -0.18 -11.22
CA PHE A 96 5.83 -0.19 -12.47
C PHE A 96 6.41 -1.16 -13.50
N VAL A 97 7.72 -1.10 -13.74
CA VAL A 97 8.39 -2.03 -14.67
C VAL A 97 8.36 -3.47 -14.14
N SER A 98 8.50 -3.66 -12.82
CA SER A 98 8.45 -4.99 -12.20
C SER A 98 7.07 -5.64 -12.31
N ASP A 99 6.00 -4.86 -12.17
CA ASP A 99 4.63 -5.35 -12.31
C ASP A 99 4.38 -5.79 -13.77
N ILE A 100 4.77 -4.97 -14.77
CA ILE A 100 4.69 -5.37 -16.20
C ILE A 100 5.52 -6.62 -16.50
N ALA A 101 6.74 -6.72 -15.95
CA ALA A 101 7.60 -7.87 -16.15
C ALA A 101 7.01 -9.15 -15.52
N ALA A 102 6.35 -9.03 -14.36
CA ALA A 102 5.67 -10.14 -13.72
C ALA A 102 4.49 -10.65 -14.58
N ASP A 103 3.69 -9.76 -15.14
CA ASP A 103 2.57 -10.11 -16.01
C ASP A 103 3.06 -10.75 -17.32
N ALA A 104 4.04 -10.13 -17.97
CA ALA A 104 4.66 -10.69 -19.18
C ALA A 104 5.30 -12.07 -18.93
N TYR A 105 5.90 -12.29 -17.74
CA TYR A 105 6.44 -13.58 -17.36
C TYR A 105 5.35 -14.66 -17.24
N GLN A 106 4.16 -14.31 -16.77
CA GLN A 106 3.03 -15.26 -16.73
C GLN A 106 2.61 -15.68 -18.14
N HIS A 107 2.49 -14.74 -19.08
CA HIS A 107 2.21 -15.04 -20.48
C HIS A 107 3.29 -15.94 -21.10
N ALA A 108 4.56 -15.60 -20.90
CA ALA A 108 5.69 -16.38 -21.40
C ALA A 108 5.70 -17.80 -20.82
N ARG A 109 5.40 -17.96 -19.53
CA ARG A 109 5.38 -19.27 -18.84
C ARG A 109 4.22 -20.16 -19.31
N VAL A 110 3.03 -19.59 -19.52
CA VAL A 110 1.87 -20.33 -20.06
C VAL A 110 2.17 -20.79 -21.49
N ARG A 111 2.73 -19.91 -22.32
CA ARG A 111 3.11 -20.21 -23.70
C ARG A 111 4.16 -21.33 -23.80
N THR A 112 5.18 -21.33 -22.96
CA THR A 112 6.22 -22.38 -22.97
C THR A 112 5.77 -23.70 -22.34
N GLY A 113 4.52 -23.80 -21.86
CA GLY A 113 3.99 -25.00 -21.21
C GLY A 113 4.68 -25.33 -19.88
N ALA A 114 5.34 -24.34 -19.26
CA ALA A 114 6.02 -24.46 -17.97
C ALA A 114 5.07 -24.20 -16.79
N ALA A 115 3.76 -24.38 -16.99
CA ALA A 115 2.78 -24.41 -15.92
C ALA A 115 3.04 -25.63 -15.00
N PRO A 116 2.64 -25.59 -13.72
CA PRO A 116 2.84 -26.70 -12.79
C PRO A 116 1.86 -27.85 -13.10
N THR A 117 2.02 -28.50 -14.24
CA THR A 117 1.32 -29.74 -14.54
C THR A 117 1.93 -30.85 -13.68
N ARG A 118 1.14 -31.31 -12.71
CA ARG A 118 1.34 -32.52 -11.89
C ARG A 118 1.23 -33.78 -12.78
N GLY A 119 2.08 -33.90 -13.80
CA GLY A 119 2.01 -34.95 -14.82
C GLY A 119 3.39 -35.36 -15.29
N ARG A 120 3.70 -36.65 -15.08
CA ARG A 120 4.95 -37.39 -15.34
C ARG A 120 5.70 -36.95 -16.62
N PRO A 121 7.06 -36.82 -16.58
CA PRO A 121 7.83 -36.40 -17.74
C PRO A 121 7.96 -37.57 -18.72
N THR A 122 7.36 -37.44 -19.91
CA THR A 122 7.77 -38.24 -21.07
C THR A 122 9.01 -37.61 -21.69
N GLY A 123 10.00 -38.45 -21.94
CA GLY A 123 11.39 -38.08 -22.13
C GLY A 123 11.69 -37.23 -23.36
N VAL A 124 12.91 -36.67 -23.29
CA VAL A 124 13.66 -35.96 -24.34
C VAL A 124 13.14 -34.53 -24.60
N THR A 125 13.89 -33.53 -24.10
CA THR A 125 13.70 -32.04 -24.12
C THR A 125 13.27 -31.36 -22.81
N ALA A 126 13.53 -31.95 -21.63
CA ALA A 126 13.19 -31.34 -20.34
C ALA A 126 14.02 -30.07 -19.97
N ARG A 127 15.21 -29.87 -20.54
CA ARG A 127 16.07 -28.71 -20.20
C ARG A 127 15.74 -27.42 -20.96
N ASP A 128 15.23 -27.50 -22.19
CA ASP A 128 14.88 -26.29 -22.96
C ASP A 128 13.54 -25.69 -22.54
N LYS A 129 12.62 -26.53 -22.03
CA LYS A 129 11.31 -26.12 -21.51
C LYS A 129 11.39 -25.28 -20.23
N THR A 130 12.54 -25.27 -19.54
CA THR A 130 12.74 -24.48 -18.31
C THR A 130 13.22 -23.05 -18.57
N LYS A 131 13.67 -22.72 -19.79
CA LYS A 131 14.16 -21.36 -20.08
C LYS A 131 13.04 -20.52 -20.69
N THR A 132 12.34 -19.79 -19.84
CA THR A 132 11.37 -18.79 -20.29
C THR A 132 12.09 -17.61 -20.94
N VAL A 133 11.68 -17.27 -22.16
CA VAL A 133 12.21 -16.13 -22.93
C VAL A 133 11.09 -15.11 -23.10
N LEU A 134 11.37 -13.84 -22.79
CA LEU A 134 10.44 -12.74 -23.02
C LEU A 134 10.34 -12.47 -24.53
N THR A 135 9.14 -12.64 -25.10
CA THR A 135 8.87 -12.36 -26.52
C THR A 135 7.93 -11.17 -26.68
N MET A 136 7.83 -10.65 -27.91
CA MET A 136 6.92 -9.54 -28.20
C MET A 136 5.46 -9.90 -27.97
N ASP A 137 5.06 -11.15 -28.16
CA ASP A 137 3.68 -11.58 -27.93
C ASP A 137 3.33 -11.49 -26.44
N ASP A 138 4.24 -11.94 -25.57
CA ASP A 138 4.07 -11.91 -24.12
C ASP A 138 4.00 -10.46 -23.59
N LEU A 139 4.89 -9.60 -24.09
CA LEU A 139 4.94 -8.19 -23.72
C LEU A 139 3.73 -7.41 -24.23
N SER A 140 3.29 -7.65 -25.47
CA SER A 140 2.15 -6.96 -26.06
C SER A 140 0.85 -7.34 -25.35
N ALA A 141 0.71 -8.61 -24.94
CA ALA A 141 -0.41 -9.05 -24.13
C ALA A 141 -0.45 -8.32 -22.78
N ALA A 142 0.67 -8.28 -22.04
CA ALA A 142 0.75 -7.57 -20.77
C ALA A 142 0.45 -6.06 -20.92
N LEU A 143 1.08 -5.39 -21.90
CA LEU A 143 0.89 -3.96 -22.12
C LEU A 143 -0.55 -3.57 -22.53
N ASN A 144 -1.26 -4.46 -23.23
CA ASN A 144 -2.66 -4.22 -23.60
C ASN A 144 -3.58 -4.12 -22.37
N GLU A 145 -3.26 -4.80 -21.27
CA GLU A 145 -4.02 -4.68 -20.01
C GLU A 145 -3.86 -3.30 -19.36
N TYR A 146 -2.71 -2.66 -19.58
CA TYR A 146 -2.44 -1.28 -19.18
C TYR A 146 -2.89 -0.24 -20.23
N GLY A 147 -3.55 -0.65 -21.31
CA GLY A 147 -4.01 0.23 -22.39
C GLY A 147 -2.92 0.71 -23.35
N ILE A 148 -1.75 0.08 -23.35
CA ILE A 148 -0.59 0.44 -24.18
C ILE A 148 -0.51 -0.51 -25.39
N SER A 149 -0.63 0.04 -26.61
CA SER A 149 -0.56 -0.74 -27.84
C SER A 149 0.88 -0.83 -28.38
N ALA A 150 1.59 -1.92 -28.08
CA ALA A 150 2.88 -2.24 -28.68
C ALA A 150 2.70 -3.12 -29.94
N ARG A 151 2.57 -2.50 -31.13
CA ARG A 151 2.49 -3.26 -32.40
C ARG A 151 3.86 -3.35 -33.05
N LYS A 152 4.40 -4.56 -33.17
CA LYS A 152 5.56 -4.82 -34.04
C LYS A 152 5.06 -5.16 -35.45
N PRO A 153 5.43 -4.41 -36.51
CA PRO A 153 5.19 -4.85 -37.88
C PRO A 153 6.04 -6.10 -38.16
N GLU A 154 5.45 -7.13 -38.77
CA GLU A 154 6.12 -8.42 -39.00
C GLU A 154 7.24 -8.33 -40.06
N PHE A 155 7.19 -7.32 -40.94
CA PHE A 155 8.19 -7.04 -41.97
C PHE A 155 8.12 -5.56 -42.38
N TYR A 156 9.18 -5.08 -43.04
CA TYR A 156 9.29 -3.68 -43.48
C TYR A 156 8.18 -3.29 -44.46
N ILE A 157 7.59 -2.12 -44.22
CA ILE A 157 7.00 -1.23 -45.24
C ILE A 157 8.00 -0.09 -45.45
#